data_AF-A0A429DPJ8-F1
#
_entry.id   AF-A0A429DPJ8-F1
#
_cell.length_a   1.000
_cell.length_b   1.000
_cell.length_c   1.000
_cell.angle_alpha   90.00
_cell.angle_beta   90.00
_cell.angle_gamma   90.00
#
_symmetry.space_group_name_H-M   'P 1'
#
loop_
_entity.id
_entity.type
_entity.pdbx_description
1 polymer ?
#
loop_
_entity_poly.entity_id
_entity_poly.type
_entity_poly.pdbx_seq_one_letter_code
_entity_poly.pdbx_strand_id
1 'polypeptide(L)'
;FYVWNDDDEKYPDARIIFVDTEQSNWTYDPVRGQYYWHRFFSHQPDLNYDNPDVQDAMLENLRFWLDLGIDGFRLDAVPYLYAREGTNCENLPETHAYLKRVRAEVDRLYPDRVLLAEANQWPADVVEYFGDPVTGGDECHMAFHFPVMPRIFMAVRREQRYPISEIMAQTPKIPENCQWGIFLRNHDELTLEMVTDEERDYMYAEYAKDPRMKA
;
A
#
# COMPACT_ATOMS: atom_id res chain seq x y z
N PHE A 1 17.36 -6.87 -11.47
CA PHE A 1 16.03 -7.13 -10.93
C PHE A 1 15.81 -6.45 -9.57
N TYR A 2 16.76 -6.47 -8.64
CA TYR A 2 16.61 -5.79 -7.33
C TYR A 2 17.32 -4.44 -7.25
N VAL A 3 17.04 -3.67 -6.21
CA VAL A 3 17.68 -2.38 -5.89
C VAL A 3 18.92 -2.65 -5.02
N TRP A 4 20.08 -2.19 -5.48
CA TRP A 4 21.38 -2.38 -4.82
C TRP A 4 22.11 -1.06 -4.61
N ASN A 5 22.90 -0.98 -3.54
CA ASN A 5 23.75 0.16 -3.24
C ASN A 5 25.03 -0.29 -2.49
N ASP A 6 26.09 0.52 -2.56
CA ASP A 6 27.38 0.19 -1.92
C ASP A 6 27.37 0.45 -0.40
N ASP A 7 26.50 1.35 0.05
CA ASP A 7 26.23 1.70 1.45
C ASP A 7 24.72 1.64 1.75
N ASP A 8 24.33 1.91 3.00
CA ASP A 8 22.95 1.94 3.48
C ASP A 8 22.39 3.36 3.63
N GLU A 9 23.02 4.37 3.00
CA GLU A 9 22.71 5.78 3.26
C GLU A 9 21.60 6.35 2.36
N LYS A 10 21.17 5.62 1.32
CA LYS A 10 20.12 6.07 0.40
C LYS A 10 18.72 6.00 0.99
N TYR A 11 17.89 6.95 0.59
CA TYR A 11 16.47 7.06 0.98
C TYR A 11 16.26 7.19 2.50
N PRO A 12 16.98 8.10 3.20
CA PRO A 12 16.91 8.20 4.66
C PRO A 12 15.55 8.69 5.18
N ASP A 13 14.75 9.35 4.32
CA ASP A 13 13.42 9.87 4.66
C ASP A 13 12.32 8.79 4.60
N ALA A 14 12.63 7.60 4.10
CA ALA A 14 11.70 6.48 4.09
C ALA A 14 11.65 5.81 5.47
N ARG A 15 10.47 5.76 6.07
CA ARG A 15 10.25 5.07 7.35
C ARG A 15 10.52 3.56 7.23
N ILE A 16 10.88 2.93 8.34
CA ILE A 16 10.87 1.47 8.48
C ILE A 16 9.44 1.05 8.84
N ILE A 17 8.88 0.08 8.11
CA ILE A 17 7.51 -0.40 8.37
C ILE A 17 7.49 -1.30 9.61
N PHE A 18 8.36 -2.32 9.65
CA PHE A 18 8.45 -3.26 10.77
C PHE A 18 9.52 -2.85 11.79
N VAL A 19 9.32 -1.71 12.45
CA VAL A 19 10.28 -1.11 13.40
C VAL A 19 10.68 -2.03 14.57
N ASP A 20 9.83 -2.99 14.93
CA ASP A 20 10.09 -3.92 16.02
C ASP A 20 11.01 -5.09 15.61
N THR A 21 11.25 -5.28 14.30
CA THR A 21 12.06 -6.37 13.77
C THR A 21 13.25 -5.88 12.95
N GLU A 22 13.04 -4.91 12.07
CA GLU A 22 14.04 -4.39 11.14
C GLU A 22 14.68 -3.11 11.68
N GLN A 23 16.01 -3.02 11.58
CA GLN A 23 16.77 -1.84 12.03
C GLN A 23 17.05 -0.84 10.90
N SER A 24 16.91 -1.29 9.66
CA SER A 24 17.17 -0.51 8.45
C SER A 24 16.34 -1.09 7.29
N ASN A 25 16.08 -0.29 6.27
CA ASN A 25 15.52 -0.74 4.99
C ASN A 25 16.62 -1.27 4.04
N TRP A 26 17.86 -1.33 4.50
CA TRP A 26 19.00 -1.88 3.77
C TRP A 26 19.62 -3.04 4.54
N THR A 27 19.83 -4.17 3.85
CA THR A 27 20.57 -5.32 4.40
C THR A 27 21.76 -5.66 3.52
N TYR A 28 22.92 -5.90 4.14
CA TYR A 28 24.14 -6.32 3.44
C TYR A 28 24.05 -7.77 2.98
N ASP A 29 24.28 -8.02 1.69
CA ASP A 29 24.45 -9.36 1.15
C ASP A 29 25.95 -9.72 1.07
N PRO A 30 26.43 -10.73 1.82
CA PRO A 30 27.86 -11.07 1.86
C PRO A 30 28.37 -11.77 0.60
N VAL A 31 27.48 -12.30 -0.26
CA VAL A 31 27.88 -12.98 -1.50
C VAL A 31 28.19 -11.95 -2.58
N ARG A 32 27.36 -10.93 -2.68
CA ARG A 32 27.49 -9.82 -3.64
C ARG A 32 28.39 -8.71 -3.13
N GLY A 33 28.49 -8.55 -1.82
CA GLY A 33 29.27 -7.50 -1.17
C GLY A 33 28.64 -6.11 -1.26
N GLN A 34 27.31 -6.04 -1.34
CA GLN A 34 26.53 -4.80 -1.47
C GLN A 34 25.28 -4.87 -0.58
N TYR A 35 24.65 -3.73 -0.32
CA TYR A 35 23.35 -3.65 0.35
C TYR A 35 22.21 -3.75 -0.65
N TYR A 36 21.11 -4.41 -0.27
CA TYR A 36 19.85 -4.41 -1.03
C TYR A 36 18.73 -3.77 -0.21
N TRP A 37 17.82 -3.12 -0.94
CA TRP A 37 16.64 -2.46 -0.37
C TRP A 37 15.54 -3.47 -0.06
N HIS A 38 14.84 -3.27 1.05
CA HIS A 38 13.61 -3.96 1.40
C HIS A 38 12.72 -3.03 2.25
N ARG A 39 11.43 -2.93 1.90
CA ARG A 39 10.45 -2.16 2.71
C ARG A 39 9.87 -2.95 3.86
N PHE A 40 9.88 -4.27 3.72
CA PHE A 40 9.37 -5.24 4.68
C PHE A 40 10.56 -5.96 5.33
N PHE A 41 10.46 -7.28 5.55
CA PHE A 41 11.57 -8.03 6.13
C PHE A 41 12.76 -8.14 5.18
N SER A 42 13.96 -8.26 5.74
CA SER A 42 15.21 -8.46 5.00
C SER A 42 15.15 -9.63 4.00
N HIS A 43 14.42 -10.71 4.30
CA HIS A 43 14.23 -11.81 3.35
C HIS A 43 13.22 -11.53 2.22
N GLN A 44 12.71 -10.30 2.08
CA GLN A 44 11.79 -9.83 1.04
C GLN A 44 12.44 -8.68 0.24
N PRO A 45 13.48 -8.95 -0.58
CA PRO A 45 14.17 -7.91 -1.32
C PRO A 45 13.25 -7.24 -2.35
N ASP A 46 13.24 -5.91 -2.35
CA ASP A 46 12.38 -5.12 -3.24
C ASP A 46 12.81 -5.23 -4.71
N LEU A 47 11.83 -5.39 -5.58
CA LEU A 47 12.03 -5.34 -7.02
C LEU A 47 12.33 -3.91 -7.48
N ASN A 48 13.24 -3.78 -8.44
CA ASN A 48 13.63 -2.50 -9.02
C ASN A 48 12.73 -2.17 -10.22
N TYR A 49 11.66 -1.42 -9.99
CA TYR A 49 10.72 -1.00 -11.04
C TYR A 49 11.29 0.09 -11.98
N ASP A 50 12.48 0.66 -11.73
CA ASP A 50 13.19 1.46 -12.74
C ASP A 50 13.73 0.59 -13.89
N ASN A 51 13.87 -0.73 -13.67
CA ASN A 51 14.24 -1.66 -14.71
C ASN A 51 12.99 -2.10 -15.52
N PRO A 52 12.92 -1.80 -16.83
CA PRO A 52 11.77 -2.21 -17.65
C PRO A 52 11.57 -3.73 -17.71
N ASP A 53 12.63 -4.54 -17.60
CA ASP A 53 12.52 -6.00 -17.58
C ASP A 53 11.75 -6.50 -16.34
N VAL A 54 11.86 -5.79 -15.21
CA VAL A 54 11.10 -6.09 -13.98
C VAL A 54 9.63 -5.76 -14.19
N GLN A 55 9.34 -4.60 -14.77
CA GLN A 55 7.97 -4.18 -15.09
C GLN A 55 7.27 -5.19 -16.01
N ASP A 56 7.98 -5.64 -17.05
CA ASP A 56 7.49 -6.59 -18.04
C ASP A 56 7.29 -7.98 -17.41
N ALA A 57 8.23 -8.46 -16.60
CA ALA A 57 8.08 -9.72 -15.87
C ALA A 57 6.87 -9.71 -14.93
N MET A 58 6.58 -8.59 -14.26
CA MET A 58 5.40 -8.47 -13.40
C MET A 58 4.10 -8.46 -14.21
N LEU A 59 4.05 -7.80 -15.37
CA LEU A 59 2.90 -7.89 -16.28
C LEU A 59 2.71 -9.30 -16.84
N GLU A 60 3.79 -10.02 -17.15
CA GLU A 60 3.73 -11.43 -17.55
C GLU A 60 3.13 -12.32 -16.46
N ASN A 61 3.51 -12.10 -15.20
CA ASN A 61 2.92 -12.82 -14.06
C ASN A 61 1.40 -12.56 -13.96
N LEU A 62 0.96 -11.31 -14.13
CA LEU A 62 -0.48 -10.98 -14.15
C LEU A 62 -1.19 -11.72 -15.29
N ARG A 63 -0.65 -11.63 -16.52
CA ARG A 63 -1.21 -12.30 -17.71
C ARG A 63 -1.31 -13.80 -17.52
N PHE A 64 -0.28 -14.46 -16.99
CA PHE A 64 -0.29 -15.90 -16.74
C PHE A 64 -1.51 -16.33 -15.92
N TRP A 65 -1.80 -15.64 -14.81
CA TRP A 65 -2.92 -15.98 -13.95
C TRP A 65 -4.28 -15.58 -14.55
N LEU A 66 -4.35 -14.47 -15.31
CA LEU A 66 -5.55 -14.06 -16.02
C LEU A 66 -5.90 -15.00 -17.19
N ASP A 67 -4.89 -15.52 -17.89
CA ASP A 67 -5.04 -16.55 -18.93
C ASP A 67 -5.61 -17.86 -18.35
N LEU A 68 -5.30 -18.16 -17.08
CA LEU A 68 -5.91 -19.28 -16.35
C LEU A 68 -7.34 -19.00 -15.89
N GLY A 69 -7.78 -17.74 -15.93
CA GLY A 69 -9.17 -17.35 -15.73
C GLY A 69 -9.52 -16.71 -14.39
N ILE A 70 -8.54 -16.34 -13.55
CA ILE A 70 -8.82 -15.60 -12.30
C ILE A 70 -9.53 -14.27 -12.58
N ASP A 71 -10.43 -13.86 -11.69
CA ASP A 71 -11.28 -12.67 -11.88
C ASP A 71 -10.60 -11.34 -11.54
N GLY A 72 -9.40 -11.37 -10.96
CA GLY A 72 -8.68 -10.16 -10.59
C GLY A 72 -7.62 -10.38 -9.53
N PHE A 73 -7.02 -9.28 -9.06
CA PHE A 73 -5.98 -9.28 -8.05
C PHE A 73 -6.20 -8.23 -6.97
N ARG A 74 -5.82 -8.58 -5.73
CA ARG A 74 -5.35 -7.59 -4.76
C ARG A 74 -3.89 -7.28 -5.12
N LEU A 75 -3.60 -6.03 -5.41
CA LEU A 75 -2.26 -5.53 -5.59
C LEU A 75 -1.71 -5.12 -4.24
N ASP A 76 -0.81 -5.97 -3.74
CA ASP A 76 -0.19 -5.87 -2.42
C ASP A 76 0.91 -4.80 -2.43
N ALA A 77 1.05 -4.05 -1.33
CA ALA A 77 2.16 -3.12 -1.11
C ALA A 77 2.37 -2.06 -2.22
N VAL A 78 1.33 -1.69 -2.97
CA VAL A 78 1.44 -0.81 -4.13
C VAL A 78 2.02 0.58 -3.84
N PRO A 79 1.94 1.18 -2.65
CA PRO A 79 2.58 2.48 -2.42
C PRO A 79 4.10 2.49 -2.52
N TYR A 80 4.73 1.33 -2.51
CA TYR A 80 6.17 1.20 -2.26
C TYR A 80 6.99 0.77 -3.49
N LEU A 81 6.40 0.76 -4.70
CA LEU A 81 7.04 0.20 -5.90
C LEU A 81 8.33 0.94 -6.35
N TYR A 82 8.37 2.26 -6.18
CA TYR A 82 9.51 3.11 -6.56
C TYR A 82 10.10 3.83 -5.34
N ALA A 83 11.41 4.07 -5.40
CA ALA A 83 12.15 4.84 -4.40
C ALA A 83 12.89 6.03 -5.05
N ARG A 84 12.87 7.19 -4.39
CA ARG A 84 13.50 8.44 -4.86
C ARG A 84 14.13 9.19 -3.69
N GLU A 85 15.31 9.72 -3.94
CA GLU A 85 16.04 10.53 -2.96
C GLU A 85 15.25 11.80 -2.61
N GLY A 86 15.28 12.20 -1.33
CA GLY A 86 14.55 13.38 -0.84
C GLY A 86 13.02 13.20 -0.79
N THR A 87 12.54 11.96 -0.79
CA THR A 87 11.13 11.61 -0.62
C THR A 87 10.99 10.49 0.42
N ASN A 88 9.79 10.31 0.98
CA ASN A 88 9.49 9.17 1.85
C ASN A 88 9.37 7.82 1.09
N CYS A 89 9.56 7.81 -0.23
CA CYS A 89 9.44 6.64 -1.10
C CYS A 89 8.06 5.96 -1.04
N GLU A 90 6.99 6.74 -0.87
CA GLU A 90 5.60 6.26 -0.89
C GLU A 90 4.77 7.08 -1.88
N ASN A 91 3.80 6.46 -2.55
CA ASN A 91 2.83 7.13 -3.44
C ASN A 91 3.49 7.95 -4.57
N LEU A 92 4.65 7.53 -5.06
CA LEU A 92 5.39 8.30 -6.06
C LEU A 92 4.65 8.33 -7.42
N PRO A 93 4.78 9.41 -8.22
CA PRO A 93 4.13 9.49 -9.53
C PRO A 93 4.46 8.33 -10.46
N GLU A 94 5.67 7.78 -10.39
CA GLU A 94 6.08 6.62 -11.19
C GLU A 94 5.35 5.33 -10.79
N THR A 95 5.02 5.18 -9.50
CA THR A 95 4.17 4.10 -9.00
C THR A 95 2.80 4.16 -9.68
N HIS A 96 2.15 5.33 -9.65
CA HIS A 96 0.87 5.55 -10.32
C HIS A 96 0.95 5.35 -11.83
N ALA A 97 2.01 5.83 -12.48
CA ALA A 97 2.22 5.61 -13.91
C ALA A 97 2.32 4.12 -14.27
N TYR A 98 3.00 3.32 -13.44
CA TYR A 98 3.05 1.86 -13.63
C TYR A 98 1.67 1.22 -13.40
N LEU A 99 0.91 1.63 -12.38
CA LEU A 99 -0.44 1.13 -12.15
C LEU A 99 -1.41 1.46 -13.29
N LYS A 100 -1.32 2.65 -13.90
CA LYS A 100 -2.07 2.99 -15.13
C LYS A 100 -1.73 2.04 -16.28
N ARG A 101 -0.45 1.68 -16.42
CA ARG A 101 0.00 0.70 -17.43
C ARG A 101 -0.58 -0.70 -17.15
N VAL A 102 -0.58 -1.13 -15.88
CA VAL A 102 -1.20 -2.39 -15.46
C VAL A 102 -2.70 -2.38 -15.80
N ARG A 103 -3.42 -1.32 -15.44
CA ARG A 103 -4.84 -1.17 -15.73
C ARG A 103 -5.14 -1.21 -17.22
N ALA A 104 -4.40 -0.45 -18.02
CA ALA A 104 -4.56 -0.42 -19.48
C ALA A 104 -4.34 -1.80 -20.13
N GLU A 105 -3.39 -2.58 -19.63
CA GLU A 105 -3.14 -3.95 -20.12
C GLU A 105 -4.29 -4.89 -19.75
N VAL A 106 -4.77 -4.82 -18.50
CA VAL A 106 -5.90 -5.64 -18.01
C VAL A 106 -7.17 -5.31 -18.80
N ASP A 107 -7.55 -4.04 -18.92
CA ASP A 107 -8.75 -3.62 -19.64
C ASP A 107 -8.71 -4.03 -21.13
N ARG A 108 -7.52 -3.99 -21.74
CA ARG A 108 -7.34 -4.32 -23.17
C ARG A 108 -7.43 -5.82 -23.45
N LEU A 109 -6.87 -6.66 -22.57
CA LEU A 109 -6.73 -8.10 -22.81
C LEU A 109 -7.77 -8.96 -22.07
N TYR A 110 -8.24 -8.49 -20.92
CA TYR A 110 -9.07 -9.24 -19.99
C TYR A 110 -10.23 -8.36 -19.49
N PRO A 111 -11.26 -8.14 -20.32
CA PRO A 111 -12.43 -7.39 -19.88
C PRO A 111 -13.10 -8.06 -18.67
N ASP A 112 -13.80 -7.25 -17.88
CA ASP A 112 -14.55 -7.65 -16.67
C ASP A 112 -13.69 -8.23 -15.53
N ARG A 113 -12.42 -7.79 -15.40
CA ARG A 113 -11.52 -8.17 -14.31
C ARG A 113 -11.27 -7.02 -13.35
N VAL A 114 -11.01 -7.34 -12.09
CA VAL A 114 -10.87 -6.36 -11.01
C VAL A 114 -9.43 -6.22 -10.53
N LEU A 115 -9.04 -5.00 -10.18
CA LEU A 115 -7.77 -4.67 -9.52
C LEU A 115 -8.10 -3.92 -8.24
N LEU A 116 -7.65 -4.46 -7.11
CA LEU A 116 -7.89 -3.95 -5.77
C LEU A 116 -6.57 -3.48 -5.15
N ALA A 117 -6.39 -2.18 -4.96
CA ALA A 117 -5.23 -1.61 -4.30
C ALA A 117 -5.25 -1.85 -2.79
N GLU A 118 -4.14 -2.37 -2.28
CA GLU A 118 -3.79 -2.23 -0.89
C GLU A 118 -2.91 -0.99 -0.68
N ALA A 119 -3.56 0.13 -0.38
CA ALA A 119 -2.89 1.37 0.00
C ALA A 119 -3.38 1.80 1.40
N ASN A 120 -2.63 1.45 2.43
CA ASN A 120 -2.88 1.91 3.80
C ASN A 120 -2.33 3.33 3.98
N GLN A 121 -3.04 4.32 3.44
CA GLN A 121 -2.64 5.73 3.42
C GLN A 121 -3.80 6.62 3.91
N TRP A 122 -3.58 7.93 4.02
CA TRP A 122 -4.65 8.88 4.32
C TRP A 122 -5.69 8.92 3.18
N PRO A 123 -6.97 9.26 3.46
CA PRO A 123 -8.03 9.19 2.44
C PRO A 123 -7.72 9.96 1.15
N ALA A 124 -7.06 11.12 1.26
CA ALA A 124 -6.69 11.93 0.10
C ALA A 124 -5.72 11.21 -0.82
N ASP A 125 -4.73 10.53 -0.26
CA ASP A 125 -3.69 9.81 -1.01
C ASP A 125 -4.23 8.49 -1.56
N VAL A 126 -5.10 7.77 -0.81
CA VAL A 126 -5.69 6.52 -1.32
C VAL A 126 -6.57 6.76 -2.54
N VAL A 127 -7.24 7.92 -2.63
CA VAL A 127 -8.08 8.24 -3.79
C VAL A 127 -7.26 8.34 -5.07
N GLU A 128 -5.98 8.69 -5.00
CA GLU A 128 -5.10 8.75 -6.17
C GLU A 128 -4.92 7.39 -6.85
N TYR A 129 -5.05 6.28 -6.11
CA TYR A 129 -4.97 4.91 -6.65
C TYR A 129 -6.17 4.50 -7.52
N PHE A 130 -7.22 5.30 -7.57
CA PHE A 130 -8.29 5.14 -8.56
C PHE A 130 -7.94 5.76 -9.91
N GLY A 131 -6.91 6.63 -9.96
CA GLY A 131 -6.45 7.31 -11.16
C GLY A 131 -7.26 8.57 -11.49
N ASP A 132 -7.24 8.95 -12.77
CA ASP A 132 -7.82 10.21 -13.24
C ASP A 132 -9.37 10.16 -13.23
N PRO A 133 -10.05 11.03 -12.46
CA PRO A 133 -11.50 11.09 -12.46
C PRO A 133 -12.12 11.46 -13.81
N VAL A 134 -11.40 12.19 -14.67
CA VAL A 134 -11.89 12.62 -15.99
C VAL A 134 -12.06 11.43 -16.95
N THR A 135 -11.23 10.40 -16.80
CA THR A 135 -11.31 9.15 -17.58
C THR A 135 -12.29 8.15 -16.97
N GLY A 136 -12.85 8.45 -15.80
CA GLY A 136 -13.67 7.53 -15.02
C GLY A 136 -12.85 6.55 -14.16
N GLY A 137 -11.55 6.79 -13.99
CA GLY A 137 -10.62 5.98 -13.20
C GLY A 137 -9.78 5.03 -14.06
N ASP A 138 -8.50 5.35 -14.25
CA ASP A 138 -7.53 4.65 -15.10
C ASP A 138 -6.44 3.89 -14.33
N GLU A 139 -6.60 3.70 -13.02
CA GLU A 139 -5.73 2.86 -12.18
C GLU A 139 -6.50 1.68 -11.59
N CYS A 140 -6.58 1.54 -10.26
CA CYS A 140 -7.28 0.42 -9.63
C CYS A 140 -8.80 0.62 -9.65
N HIS A 141 -9.52 -0.49 -9.85
CA HIS A 141 -10.98 -0.50 -9.79
C HIS A 141 -11.47 -0.34 -8.35
N MET A 142 -10.72 -0.92 -7.41
CA MET A 142 -11.04 -0.88 -6.00
C MET A 142 -9.82 -0.46 -5.19
N ALA A 143 -10.05 0.14 -4.03
CA ALA A 143 -9.03 0.34 -3.00
C ALA A 143 -9.63 0.05 -1.63
N PHE A 144 -8.83 -0.45 -0.69
CA PHE A 144 -9.30 -0.65 0.68
C PHE A 144 -9.51 0.68 1.39
N HIS A 145 -10.63 0.81 2.10
CA HIS A 145 -10.94 2.00 2.88
C HIS A 145 -10.30 1.93 4.28
N PHE A 146 -8.97 1.82 4.33
CA PHE A 146 -8.19 1.72 5.58
C PHE A 146 -8.53 2.81 6.61
N PRO A 147 -8.70 4.10 6.24
CA PRO A 147 -8.94 5.15 7.23
C PRO A 147 -10.22 4.97 8.07
N VAL A 148 -11.25 4.33 7.52
CA VAL A 148 -12.55 4.14 8.21
C VAL A 148 -12.47 3.04 9.26
N MET A 149 -11.70 1.98 9.00
CA MET A 149 -11.69 0.78 9.86
C MET A 149 -11.33 1.12 11.32
N PRO A 150 -10.22 1.82 11.65
CA PRO A 150 -9.89 2.16 13.04
C PRO A 150 -10.93 3.07 13.70
N ARG A 151 -11.55 3.98 12.92
CA ARG A 151 -12.55 4.92 13.43
C ARG A 151 -13.86 4.23 13.78
N ILE A 152 -14.19 3.08 13.18
CA ILE A 152 -15.31 2.24 13.61
C ILE A 152 -15.07 1.73 15.04
N PHE A 153 -13.89 1.18 15.33
CA PHE A 153 -13.54 0.70 16.68
C PHE A 153 -13.51 1.83 17.72
N MET A 154 -12.95 3.00 17.35
CA MET A 154 -12.97 4.17 18.23
C MET A 154 -14.39 4.65 18.51
N ALA A 155 -15.24 4.73 17.48
CA ALA A 155 -16.63 5.20 17.61
C ALA A 155 -17.46 4.29 18.53
N VAL A 156 -17.28 2.98 18.42
CA VAL A 156 -17.93 2.01 19.32
C VAL A 156 -17.44 2.21 20.76
N ARG A 157 -16.13 2.35 20.98
CA ARG A 157 -15.60 2.51 22.35
C ARG A 157 -15.98 3.82 23.01
N ARG A 158 -16.03 4.90 22.22
CA ARG A 158 -16.42 6.25 22.68
C ARG A 158 -17.93 6.43 22.75
N GLU A 159 -18.73 5.47 22.26
CA GLU A 159 -20.18 5.60 22.08
C GLU A 159 -20.57 6.86 21.30
N GLN A 160 -19.75 7.24 20.31
CA GLN A 160 -19.86 8.49 19.57
C GLN A 160 -19.70 8.25 18.08
N ARG A 161 -20.61 8.80 17.26
CA ARG A 161 -20.54 8.70 15.79
C ARG A 161 -19.44 9.55 15.15
N TYR A 162 -18.84 10.48 15.90
CA TYR A 162 -17.98 11.53 15.36
C TYR A 162 -16.77 10.98 14.59
N PRO A 163 -15.99 9.99 15.09
CA PRO A 163 -14.84 9.46 14.37
C PRO A 163 -15.19 8.91 12.97
N ILE A 164 -16.33 8.24 12.83
CA ILE A 164 -16.80 7.72 11.53
C ILE A 164 -17.30 8.87 10.65
N SER A 165 -18.10 9.78 11.20
CA SER A 165 -18.72 10.84 10.40
C SER A 165 -17.69 11.82 9.85
N GLU A 166 -16.66 12.12 10.64
CA GLU A 166 -15.56 13.01 10.26
C GLU A 166 -14.71 12.41 9.14
N ILE A 167 -14.23 11.17 9.28
CA ILE A 167 -13.37 10.55 8.26
C ILE A 167 -14.12 10.33 6.94
N MET A 168 -15.40 9.97 6.99
CA MET A 168 -16.25 9.83 5.79
C MET A 168 -16.48 11.18 5.10
N ALA A 169 -16.62 12.28 5.87
CA ALA A 169 -16.78 13.61 5.31
C ALA A 169 -15.47 14.16 4.69
N GLN A 170 -14.32 13.72 5.21
CA GLN A 170 -12.99 14.07 4.68
C GLN A 170 -12.56 13.19 3.50
N THR A 171 -13.21 12.05 3.29
CA THR A 171 -12.88 11.14 2.19
C THR A 171 -13.35 11.75 0.86
N PRO A 172 -12.44 12.04 -0.09
CA PRO A 172 -12.83 12.63 -1.37
C PRO A 172 -13.75 11.71 -2.18
N LYS A 173 -14.43 12.29 -3.17
CA LYS A 173 -15.18 11.52 -4.15
C LYS A 173 -14.22 10.70 -5.02
N ILE A 174 -14.64 9.50 -5.37
CA ILE A 174 -13.91 8.59 -6.26
C ILE A 174 -14.50 8.64 -7.67
N PRO A 175 -13.77 8.19 -8.70
CA PRO A 175 -14.31 8.06 -10.05
C PRO A 175 -15.53 7.12 -10.12
N GLU A 176 -16.43 7.33 -11.09
CA GLU A 176 -17.71 6.61 -11.17
C GLU A 176 -17.57 5.09 -11.35
N ASN A 177 -16.49 4.62 -11.99
CA ASN A 177 -16.24 3.19 -12.21
C ASN A 177 -15.43 2.54 -11.08
N CYS A 178 -15.19 3.25 -9.98
CA CYS A 178 -14.37 2.80 -8.87
C CYS A 178 -15.20 2.49 -7.62
N GLN A 179 -14.65 1.69 -6.71
CA GLN A 179 -15.34 1.29 -5.48
C GLN A 179 -14.42 1.12 -4.28
N TRP A 180 -14.92 1.48 -3.10
CA TRP A 180 -14.24 1.20 -1.84
C TRP A 180 -14.43 -0.24 -1.39
N GLY A 181 -13.35 -0.91 -1.00
CA GLY A 181 -13.36 -2.15 -0.23
C GLY A 181 -13.39 -1.86 1.27
N ILE A 182 -14.54 -2.04 1.92
CA ILE A 182 -14.70 -1.81 3.37
C ILE A 182 -14.54 -3.14 4.11
N PHE A 183 -13.77 -3.13 5.20
CA PHE A 183 -13.54 -4.30 6.04
C PHE A 183 -13.46 -3.91 7.52
N LEU A 184 -13.60 -4.89 8.41
CA LEU A 184 -13.45 -4.71 9.87
C LEU A 184 -12.10 -5.22 10.38
N ARG A 185 -11.65 -6.36 9.87
CA ARG A 185 -10.35 -6.99 10.12
C ARG A 185 -9.91 -7.74 8.87
N ASN A 186 -8.62 -7.99 8.75
CA ASN A 186 -8.01 -8.84 7.73
C ASN A 186 -7.00 -9.79 8.41
N HIS A 187 -6.13 -10.43 7.63
CA HIS A 187 -5.09 -11.32 8.14
C HIS A 187 -3.94 -10.57 8.82
N ASP A 188 -3.82 -9.27 8.56
CA ASP A 188 -2.85 -8.39 9.20
C ASP A 188 -3.36 -7.91 10.58
N GLU A 189 -2.47 -7.26 11.32
CA GLU A 189 -2.79 -6.58 12.56
C GLU A 189 -3.83 -5.46 12.35
N LEU A 190 -4.37 -4.91 13.44
CA LEU A 190 -5.19 -3.71 13.34
C LEU A 190 -4.23 -2.55 13.14
N THR A 191 -3.92 -2.25 11.88
CA THR A 191 -2.94 -1.21 11.55
C THR A 191 -3.39 0.15 12.11
N LEU A 192 -2.49 0.77 12.86
CA LEU A 192 -2.60 2.12 13.42
C LEU A 192 -1.48 3.02 12.86
N GLU A 193 -1.02 2.74 11.65
CA GLU A 193 -0.03 3.58 10.96
C GLU A 193 -0.65 4.92 10.58
N MET A 194 -1.84 4.91 9.98
CA MET A 194 -2.54 6.10 9.46
C MET A 194 -3.60 6.65 10.43
N VAL A 195 -3.17 6.85 11.68
CA VAL A 195 -3.92 7.56 12.73
C VAL A 195 -2.98 8.57 13.40
N THR A 196 -3.53 9.55 14.09
CA THR A 196 -2.69 10.47 14.88
C THR A 196 -2.07 9.73 16.07
N ASP A 197 -0.98 10.27 16.64
CA ASP A 197 -0.34 9.66 17.82
C ASP A 197 -1.30 9.52 19.00
N GLU A 198 -2.17 10.51 19.22
CA GLU A 198 -3.20 10.48 20.27
C GLU A 198 -4.25 9.38 20.00
N GLU A 199 -4.66 9.21 18.75
CA GLU A 199 -5.58 8.13 18.36
C GLU A 199 -4.93 6.75 18.54
N ARG A 200 -3.64 6.62 18.20
CA ARG A 200 -2.87 5.38 18.39
C ARG A 200 -2.78 5.00 19.86
N ASP A 201 -2.40 5.94 20.72
CA ASP A 201 -2.30 5.74 22.16
C ASP A 201 -3.67 5.37 22.77
N TYR A 202 -4.74 6.05 22.35
CA TYR A 202 -6.10 5.73 22.76
C TYR A 202 -6.49 4.29 22.37
N MET A 203 -6.22 3.90 21.12
CA MET A 203 -6.52 2.55 20.64
C MET A 203 -5.73 1.48 21.39
N TYR A 204 -4.45 1.72 21.70
CA TYR A 204 -3.66 0.81 22.51
C TYR A 204 -4.18 0.68 23.95
N ALA A 205 -4.56 1.78 24.60
CA ALA A 205 -5.08 1.74 25.97
C ALA A 205 -6.38 0.94 26.08
N GLU A 206 -7.25 1.05 25.08
CA GLU A 206 -8.58 0.44 25.12
C GLU A 206 -8.60 -1.00 24.62
N TYR A 207 -7.85 -1.30 23.56
CA TYR A 207 -7.91 -2.58 22.85
C TYR A 207 -6.66 -3.46 22.97
N ALA A 208 -5.50 -2.91 23.36
CA ALA A 208 -4.23 -3.66 23.48
C ALA A 208 -3.68 -3.66 24.92
N LYS A 209 -4.48 -4.18 25.86
CA LYS A 209 -4.15 -4.21 27.30
C LYS A 209 -3.07 -5.23 27.66
N ASP A 210 -2.95 -6.30 26.89
CA ASP A 210 -1.83 -7.24 26.99
C ASP A 210 -0.69 -6.76 26.08
N PRO A 211 0.56 -6.64 26.57
CA PRO A 211 1.69 -6.26 25.75
C PRO A 211 1.86 -7.09 24.48
N ARG A 212 1.43 -8.35 24.48
CA ARG A 212 1.47 -9.25 23.31
C ARG A 212 0.50 -8.87 22.19
N MET A 213 -0.45 -7.96 22.46
CA MET A 213 -1.41 -7.45 21.45
C MET A 213 -0.88 -6.22 20.70
N LYS A 214 0.32 -5.74 21.04
CA LYS A 214 0.96 -4.57 20.43
C LYS A 214 2.04 -4.94 19.40
N ALA A 215 2.29 -6.24 19.23
CA ALA A 215 3.27 -6.81 18.32
C ALA A 215 2.58 -7.50 17.14
#